data_AF-A0A7C5DHN4-F1
#
_entry.id   AF-A0A7C5DHN4-F1
#
_cell.length_a   1.000
_cell.length_b   1.000
_cell.length_c   1.000
_cell.angle_alpha   90.00
_cell.angle_beta   90.00
_cell.angle_gamma   90.00
#
_symmetry.space_group_name_H-M   'P 1'
#
loop_
_entity.id
_entity.type
_entity.pdbx_description
1 polymer ?
#
loop_
_entity_poly.entity_id
_entity_poly.type
_entity_poly.pdbx_seq_one_letter_code
_entity_poly.pdbx_strand_id
1 'polypeptide(L)'
;DIKTAKMILLVGKSFWNSGMFAWKIETIVQAYQDHLPKVISLLERISNKWNETGIDADISAEWSQMPKLPIDIGIMEKAEKRIVIPVDYGWSDVGSWKALYDISEKDEDQNVLKCKNLILNSKENYVYSNKLVTLIGVENLIVLETEDALLISSKDKSEDVKKIVNKLKEERMNEYL
;
A
#
# COMPACT_ATOMS: atom_id res chain seq x y z
N ASP A 1 -11.81 6.83 12.26
CA ASP A 1 -13.06 6.04 12.08
C ASP A 1 -13.97 6.73 11.06
N ILE A 2 -15.05 6.06 10.63
CA ILE A 2 -15.97 6.56 9.58
C ILE A 2 -16.59 7.92 9.94
N LYS A 3 -16.89 8.19 11.22
CA LYS A 3 -17.50 9.47 11.62
C LYS A 3 -16.51 10.62 11.42
N THR A 4 -15.26 10.42 11.87
CA THR A 4 -14.18 11.40 11.68
C THR A 4 -13.94 11.67 10.19
N ALA A 5 -13.88 10.62 9.35
CA ALA A 5 -13.68 10.77 7.91
C ALA A 5 -14.81 11.59 7.25
N LYS A 6 -16.07 11.32 7.60
CA LYS A 6 -17.22 12.10 7.10
C LYS A 6 -17.15 13.57 7.52
N MET A 7 -16.75 13.85 8.76
CA MET A 7 -16.60 15.23 9.24
C MET A 7 -15.49 15.97 8.47
N ILE A 8 -14.35 15.32 8.23
CA ILE A 8 -13.23 15.89 7.47
C ILE A 8 -13.69 16.29 6.06
N LEU A 9 -14.44 15.43 5.37
CA LEU A 9 -14.99 15.73 4.04
C LEU A 9 -15.99 16.90 4.07
N LEU A 10 -16.86 16.95 5.08
CA LEU A 10 -17.86 18.02 5.22
C LEU A 10 -17.22 19.40 5.48
N VAL A 11 -16.14 19.45 6.25
CA VAL A 11 -15.43 20.71 6.52
C VAL A 11 -14.73 21.23 5.26
N GLY A 12 -14.34 20.36 4.32
CA GLY A 12 -13.81 20.74 3.01
C GLY A 12 -12.44 21.44 3.05
N LYS A 13 -11.73 21.39 4.18
CA LYS A 13 -10.40 22.02 4.37
C LYS A 13 -9.27 21.01 4.53
N SER A 14 -9.48 19.79 4.06
CA SER A 14 -8.52 18.70 4.22
C SER A 14 -8.27 18.02 2.89
N PHE A 15 -7.02 17.63 2.70
CA PHE A 15 -6.57 16.89 1.53
C PHE A 15 -6.14 15.49 1.98
N TRP A 16 -6.23 14.53 1.06
CA TRP A 16 -5.61 13.23 1.27
C TRP A 16 -4.08 13.40 1.16
N ASN A 17 -3.36 12.74 2.06
CA ASN A 17 -1.91 12.68 1.98
C ASN A 17 -1.54 11.59 0.97
N SER A 18 -0.85 11.97 -0.12
CA SER A 18 -0.46 11.04 -1.18
C SER A 18 0.75 10.17 -0.82
N GLY A 19 1.37 10.38 0.34
CA GLY A 19 2.62 9.72 0.74
C GLY A 19 3.87 10.24 0.01
N MET A 20 3.74 11.32 -0.77
CA MET A 20 4.86 11.96 -1.47
C MET A 20 5.29 13.21 -0.73
N PHE A 21 6.61 13.38 -0.60
CA PHE A 21 7.18 14.51 0.10
C PHE A 21 8.37 15.11 -0.65
N ALA A 22 8.57 16.40 -0.47
CA ALA A 22 9.72 17.14 -0.97
C ALA A 22 10.24 18.07 0.13
N TRP A 23 11.54 18.04 0.39
CA TRP A 23 12.22 18.87 1.37
C TRP A 23 13.68 19.04 1.01
N LYS A 24 14.34 20.01 1.65
CA LYS A 24 15.80 20.08 1.67
C LYS A 24 16.35 19.02 2.63
N ILE A 25 17.52 18.48 2.31
CA ILE A 25 18.21 17.47 3.15
C ILE A 25 18.43 18.02 4.56
N GLU A 26 18.94 19.24 4.69
CA GLU A 26 19.17 19.90 5.98
C GLU A 26 17.90 19.99 6.82
N THR A 27 16.76 20.27 6.19
CA THR A 27 15.47 20.40 6.89
C THR A 27 15.00 19.07 7.44
N ILE A 28 15.08 17.99 6.65
CA ILE A 28 14.64 16.68 7.12
C ILE A 28 15.61 16.12 8.18
N VAL A 29 16.91 16.33 8.04
CA VAL A 29 17.92 15.93 9.05
C VAL A 29 17.63 16.64 10.37
N GLN A 30 17.38 17.95 10.37
CA GLN A 30 17.00 18.68 11.58
C GLN A 30 15.72 18.12 12.21
N ALA A 31 14.68 17.84 11.40
CA ALA A 31 13.44 17.27 11.92
C ALA A 31 13.65 15.89 12.57
N TYR A 32 14.52 15.05 11.99
CA TYR A 32 14.90 13.78 12.60
C TYR A 32 15.71 13.98 13.89
N GLN A 33 16.59 14.98 13.98
CA GLN A 33 17.29 15.31 15.22
C GLN A 33 16.30 15.73 16.32
N ASP A 34 15.33 16.58 15.98
CA ASP A 34 14.37 17.15 16.93
C ASP A 34 13.34 16.12 17.41
N HIS A 35 12.90 15.22 16.53
CA HIS A 35 11.74 14.35 16.81
C HIS A 35 12.07 12.87 16.93
N LEU A 36 13.19 12.42 16.35
CA LEU A 36 13.61 11.02 16.29
C LEU A 36 15.13 10.87 16.45
N PRO A 37 15.74 11.38 17.54
CA PRO A 37 17.20 11.40 17.71
C PRO A 37 17.84 10.00 17.65
N LYS A 38 17.11 8.96 18.04
CA LYS A 38 17.55 7.56 17.90
C LYS A 38 17.80 7.18 16.44
N VAL A 39 16.95 7.65 15.51
CA VAL A 39 17.10 7.39 14.07
C VAL A 39 18.38 8.04 13.57
N ILE A 40 18.63 9.31 13.91
CA ILE A 40 19.88 10.00 13.55
C ILE A 40 21.11 9.26 14.05
N SER A 41 21.12 8.87 15.32
CA SER A 41 22.27 8.15 15.89
C SER A 41 22.54 6.81 15.18
N LEU A 42 21.49 6.10 14.74
CA LEU A 42 21.64 4.87 13.97
C LEU A 42 22.13 5.15 12.54
N LEU A 43 21.62 6.20 11.88
CA LEU A 43 22.07 6.61 10.56
C LEU A 43 23.54 7.05 10.56
N GLU A 44 23.99 7.74 11.60
CA GLU A 44 25.40 8.11 11.77
C GLU A 44 26.30 6.87 11.88
N ARG A 45 25.90 5.86 12.65
CA ARG A 45 26.65 4.59 12.76
C ARG A 45 26.72 3.86 11.42
N ILE A 46 25.60 3.80 10.69
CA ILE A 46 25.53 3.22 9.35
C ILE A 46 26.46 3.98 8.39
N SER A 47 26.41 5.32 8.41
CA SER A 47 27.26 6.14 7.57
C SER A 47 28.75 5.92 7.87
N ASN A 48 29.13 5.79 9.15
CA ASN A 48 30.51 5.52 9.54
C ASN A 48 30.97 4.15 9.02
N LYS A 49 30.15 3.11 9.17
CA LYS A 49 30.43 1.79 8.59
C LYS A 49 30.62 1.87 7.08
N TRP A 50 29.74 2.57 6.37
CA TRP A 50 29.88 2.73 4.92
C TRP A 50 31.15 3.47 4.51
N ASN A 51 31.56 4.48 5.29
CA ASN A 51 32.81 5.19 5.05
C ASN A 51 34.05 4.30 5.28
N GLU A 52 33.98 3.37 6.24
CA GLU A 52 35.08 2.48 6.60
C GLU A 52 35.19 1.24 5.69
N THR A 53 34.05 0.61 5.37
CA THR A 53 34.01 -0.71 4.72
C THR A 53 33.31 -0.72 3.37
N GLY A 54 32.80 0.43 2.90
CA GLY A 54 32.04 0.56 1.66
C GLY A 54 30.53 0.37 1.85
N ILE A 55 29.76 0.72 0.81
CA ILE A 55 28.29 0.73 0.84
C ILE A 55 27.65 -0.65 1.12
N ASP A 56 28.39 -1.73 0.84
CA ASP A 56 27.97 -3.11 1.04
C ASP A 56 28.20 -3.62 2.48
N ALA A 57 28.55 -2.73 3.42
CA ALA A 57 28.71 -3.07 4.82
C ALA A 57 27.45 -3.73 5.41
N ASP A 58 27.64 -4.72 6.28
CA ASP A 58 26.52 -5.29 7.04
C ASP A 58 26.01 -4.28 8.10
N ILE A 59 24.80 -3.78 7.85
CA ILE A 59 24.07 -2.84 8.71
C ILE A 59 22.95 -3.52 9.51
N SER A 60 22.85 -4.86 9.49
CA SER A 60 21.74 -5.59 10.10
C SER A 60 21.58 -5.30 11.59
N ALA A 61 22.71 -5.13 12.30
CA ALA A 61 22.71 -4.80 13.71
C ALA A 61 22.09 -3.43 14.01
N GLU A 62 22.43 -2.39 13.25
CA GLU A 62 21.85 -1.05 13.37
C GLU A 62 20.40 -1.03 12.87
N TRP A 63 20.14 -1.68 11.75
CA TRP A 63 18.81 -1.73 11.12
C TRP A 63 17.78 -2.41 12.02
N SER A 64 18.15 -3.49 12.70
CA SER A 64 17.26 -4.19 13.64
C SER A 64 16.77 -3.30 14.80
N GLN A 65 17.50 -2.21 15.10
CA GLN A 65 17.17 -1.27 16.17
C GLN A 65 16.33 -0.08 15.69
N MET A 66 16.13 0.08 14.38
CA MET A 66 15.32 1.17 13.82
C MET A 66 13.87 1.07 14.33
N PRO A 67 13.28 2.18 14.81
CA PRO A 67 11.88 2.19 15.18
C PRO A 67 11.00 1.95 13.95
N LYS A 68 9.98 1.11 14.09
CA LYS A 68 8.93 0.91 13.09
C LYS A 68 7.91 2.04 13.18
N LEU A 69 8.31 3.25 12.80
CA LEU A 69 7.47 4.43 12.86
C LEU A 69 7.39 5.10 11.47
N PRO A 70 6.21 5.22 10.86
CA PRO A 70 6.03 5.94 9.61
C PRO A 70 6.46 7.41 9.75
N ILE A 71 7.02 7.95 8.68
CA ILE A 71 7.48 9.35 8.64
C ILE A 71 6.33 10.34 8.85
N ASP A 72 5.12 9.98 8.44
CA ASP A 72 3.90 10.76 8.64
C ASP A 72 3.69 11.09 10.11
N ILE A 73 3.80 10.08 10.97
CA ILE A 73 3.60 10.19 12.41
C ILE A 73 4.86 10.73 13.10
N GLY A 74 6.02 10.20 12.70
CA GLY A 74 7.29 10.48 13.35
C GLY A 74 7.77 11.92 13.15
N ILE A 75 7.51 12.47 11.97
CA ILE A 75 7.98 13.78 11.52
C ILE A 75 6.81 14.66 11.08
N MET A 76 6.00 14.20 10.12
CA MET A 76 5.08 15.08 9.42
C MET A 76 3.91 15.57 10.27
N GLU A 77 3.50 14.88 11.34
CA GLU A 77 2.48 15.38 12.28
C GLU A 77 3.05 16.42 13.26
N LYS A 78 4.36 16.39 13.51
CA LYS A 78 5.05 17.29 14.44
C LYS A 78 5.68 18.52 13.77
N ALA A 79 5.97 18.44 12.48
CA ALA A 79 6.66 19.50 11.76
C ALA A 79 5.86 20.82 11.73
N GLU A 80 6.45 21.92 12.20
CA GLU A 80 5.77 23.22 12.22
C GLU A 80 5.61 23.85 10.82
N LYS A 81 6.60 23.63 9.95
CA LYS A 81 6.67 24.22 8.61
C LYS A 81 6.25 23.19 7.56
N ARG A 82 4.97 23.20 7.18
CA ARG A 82 4.40 22.29 6.17
C ARG A 82 3.60 23.08 5.14
N ILE A 83 3.75 22.71 3.87
CA ILE A 83 2.97 23.25 2.75
C ILE A 83 2.41 22.06 1.99
N VAL A 84 1.15 22.17 1.55
CA VAL A 84 0.48 21.17 0.70
C VAL A 84 0.30 21.77 -0.68
N ILE A 85 0.73 21.03 -1.71
CA ILE A 85 0.41 21.35 -3.10
C ILE A 85 -0.78 20.47 -3.49
N PRO A 86 -1.99 21.02 -3.64
CA PRO A 86 -3.15 20.23 -4.04
C PRO A 86 -2.98 19.77 -5.48
N VAL A 87 -3.42 18.55 -5.75
CA VAL A 87 -3.29 17.89 -7.05
C VAL A 87 -4.58 17.19 -7.43
N ASP A 88 -4.90 17.21 -8.72
CA ASP A 88 -6.06 16.52 -9.29
C ASP A 88 -5.65 15.85 -10.61
N TYR A 89 -5.11 14.64 -10.52
CA TYR A 89 -4.66 13.83 -11.66
C TYR A 89 -5.08 12.36 -11.55
N GLY A 90 -6.21 12.09 -10.87
CA GLY A 90 -6.73 10.72 -10.72
C GLY A 90 -5.86 9.82 -9.84
N TRP A 91 -5.30 10.36 -8.75
CA TRP A 91 -4.43 9.62 -7.84
C TRP A 91 -5.19 8.49 -7.10
N SER A 92 -4.53 7.33 -7.00
CA SER A 92 -4.95 6.18 -6.20
C SER A 92 -3.71 5.54 -5.59
N ASP A 93 -3.78 5.15 -4.32
CA ASP A 93 -2.69 4.42 -3.63
C ASP A 93 -2.63 2.94 -4.02
N VAL A 94 -3.61 2.46 -4.80
CA VAL A 94 -3.77 1.06 -5.23
C VAL A 94 -3.60 0.10 -4.03
N GLY A 95 -4.25 0.42 -2.91
CA GLY A 95 -4.13 -0.35 -1.66
C GLY A 95 -4.88 -1.69 -1.62
N SER A 96 -5.79 -1.93 -2.58
CA SER A 96 -6.57 -3.17 -2.69
C SER A 96 -6.94 -3.55 -4.11
N TRP A 97 -7.35 -4.81 -4.27
CA TRP A 97 -7.93 -5.32 -5.52
C TRP A 97 -9.17 -4.56 -5.97
N LYS A 98 -9.96 -4.01 -5.03
CA LYS A 98 -11.05 -3.10 -5.37
C LYS A 98 -10.53 -1.80 -6.00
N ALA A 99 -9.48 -1.18 -5.45
CA ALA A 99 -8.88 0.01 -6.05
C ALA A 99 -8.36 -0.27 -7.48
N LEU A 100 -7.77 -1.46 -7.69
CA LEU A 100 -7.32 -1.88 -9.02
C LEU A 100 -8.48 -2.12 -10.00
N TYR A 101 -9.60 -2.67 -9.54
CA TYR A 101 -10.84 -2.77 -10.32
C TYR A 101 -11.38 -1.39 -10.68
N ASP A 102 -11.41 -0.46 -9.73
CA ASP A 102 -11.97 0.88 -9.92
C ASP A 102 -11.24 1.63 -11.05
N ILE A 103 -9.91 1.49 -11.16
CA ILE A 103 -9.09 2.14 -12.20
C ILE A 103 -8.93 1.33 -13.50
N SER A 104 -9.37 0.07 -13.54
CA SER A 104 -9.24 -0.76 -14.74
C SER A 104 -10.36 -0.49 -15.75
N GLU A 105 -10.05 -0.72 -17.03
CA GLU A 105 -11.04 -0.74 -18.11
C GLU A 105 -12.04 -1.89 -17.89
N LYS A 106 -13.32 -1.59 -18.10
CA LYS A 106 -14.44 -2.50 -17.81
C LYS A 106 -15.20 -2.79 -19.10
N ASP A 107 -15.75 -3.99 -19.20
CA ASP A 107 -16.70 -4.35 -20.26
C ASP A 107 -18.11 -3.77 -20.01
N GLU A 108 -19.06 -4.11 -20.89
CA GLU A 108 -20.45 -3.65 -20.81
C GLU A 108 -21.15 -4.07 -19.50
N ASP A 109 -20.79 -5.25 -18.97
CA ASP A 109 -21.30 -5.80 -17.71
C ASP A 109 -20.45 -5.38 -16.49
N GLN A 110 -19.60 -4.37 -16.65
CA GLN A 110 -18.72 -3.83 -15.62
C GLN A 110 -17.69 -4.84 -15.08
N ASN A 111 -17.36 -5.89 -15.82
CA ASN A 111 -16.27 -6.82 -15.46
C ASN A 111 -14.91 -6.29 -15.94
N VAL A 112 -13.87 -6.67 -15.22
CA VAL A 112 -12.46 -6.53 -15.62
C VAL A 112 -11.90 -7.94 -15.81
N LEU A 113 -11.69 -8.36 -17.06
CA LEU A 113 -11.34 -9.75 -17.39
C LEU A 113 -9.94 -9.81 -18.02
N LYS A 114 -8.92 -10.04 -17.20
CA LYS A 114 -7.51 -10.18 -17.62
C LYS A 114 -7.14 -11.66 -17.75
N CYS A 115 -7.84 -12.38 -18.61
CA CYS A 115 -7.60 -13.80 -18.91
C CYS A 115 -8.38 -14.24 -20.16
N LYS A 116 -8.11 -15.45 -20.66
CA LYS A 116 -9.05 -16.11 -21.57
C LYS A 116 -10.33 -16.40 -20.80
N ASN A 117 -11.49 -16.05 -21.34
CA ASN A 117 -12.74 -16.12 -20.58
C ASN A 117 -13.95 -16.58 -21.41
N LEU A 118 -14.94 -17.13 -20.71
CA LEU A 118 -16.30 -17.38 -21.21
C LEU A 118 -17.28 -17.13 -20.07
N ILE A 119 -18.02 -16.03 -20.15
CA ILE A 119 -18.83 -15.50 -19.05
C ILE A 119 -20.32 -15.59 -19.43
N LEU A 120 -21.17 -15.99 -18.49
CA LEU A 120 -22.62 -16.05 -18.66
C LEU A 120 -23.31 -15.38 -17.46
N ASN A 121 -24.13 -14.36 -17.71
CA ASN A 121 -24.93 -13.66 -16.68
C ASN A 121 -24.11 -13.29 -15.43
N SER A 122 -22.93 -12.69 -15.60
CA SER A 122 -22.03 -12.33 -14.49
C SER A 122 -21.52 -10.91 -14.67
N LYS A 123 -21.51 -10.11 -13.61
CA LYS A 123 -21.21 -8.67 -13.67
C LYS A 123 -20.35 -8.18 -12.52
N GLU A 124 -19.70 -7.03 -12.71
CA GLU A 124 -18.92 -6.34 -11.68
C GLU A 124 -17.76 -7.15 -11.07
N ASN A 125 -17.24 -8.14 -11.80
CA ASN A 125 -16.14 -9.01 -11.36
C ASN A 125 -14.77 -8.47 -11.79
N TYR A 126 -13.72 -8.77 -11.03
CA TYR A 126 -12.33 -8.61 -11.42
C TYR A 126 -11.68 -9.98 -11.51
N VAL A 127 -11.14 -10.33 -12.68
CA VAL A 127 -10.49 -11.61 -12.92
C VAL A 127 -9.10 -11.38 -13.47
N TYR A 128 -8.09 -11.99 -12.83
CA TYR A 128 -6.72 -12.04 -13.33
C TYR A 128 -6.23 -13.48 -13.29
N SER A 129 -5.93 -14.06 -14.45
CA SER A 129 -5.55 -15.47 -14.54
C SER A 129 -4.84 -15.77 -15.86
N ASN A 130 -3.92 -16.74 -15.82
CA ASN A 130 -3.29 -17.30 -17.02
C ASN A 130 -4.10 -18.46 -17.62
N LYS A 131 -5.14 -18.93 -16.93
CA LYS A 131 -6.05 -20.00 -17.36
C LYS A 131 -7.29 -19.46 -18.06
N LEU A 132 -8.06 -20.38 -18.63
CA LEU A 132 -9.45 -20.10 -19.00
C LEU A 132 -10.29 -19.96 -17.73
N VAL A 133 -10.97 -18.83 -17.57
CA VAL A 133 -11.92 -18.61 -16.47
C VAL A 133 -13.34 -18.55 -17.02
N THR A 134 -14.25 -19.30 -16.41
CA THR A 134 -15.67 -19.24 -16.72
C THR A 134 -16.45 -18.80 -15.49
N LEU A 135 -17.39 -17.87 -15.67
CA LEU A 135 -18.25 -17.35 -14.60
C LEU A 135 -19.71 -17.50 -15.04
N ILE A 136 -20.57 -17.96 -14.13
CA ILE A 136 -21.99 -18.17 -14.38
C ILE A 136 -22.80 -17.63 -13.20
N GLY A 137 -23.60 -16.58 -13.42
CA GLY A 137 -24.53 -16.07 -12.39
C GLY A 137 -23.84 -15.42 -11.18
N VAL A 138 -22.57 -15.03 -11.30
CA VAL A 138 -21.80 -14.48 -10.16
C VAL A 138 -21.47 -13.02 -10.36
N GLU A 139 -21.44 -12.30 -9.24
CA GLU A 139 -21.27 -10.85 -9.25
C GLU A 139 -20.35 -10.43 -8.13
N ASN A 140 -19.70 -9.27 -8.30
CA ASN A 140 -18.92 -8.62 -7.25
C ASN A 140 -17.74 -9.48 -6.73
N LEU A 141 -17.14 -10.33 -7.57
CA LEU A 141 -15.99 -11.15 -7.20
C LEU A 141 -14.65 -10.56 -7.63
N ILE A 142 -13.62 -10.86 -6.85
CA ILE A 142 -12.22 -10.80 -7.21
C ILE A 142 -11.76 -12.25 -7.35
N VAL A 143 -11.26 -12.62 -8.53
CA VAL A 143 -10.68 -13.93 -8.83
C VAL A 143 -9.26 -13.71 -9.32
N LEU A 144 -8.27 -14.17 -8.56
CA LEU A 144 -6.86 -13.96 -8.87
C LEU A 144 -6.12 -15.26 -8.79
N GLU A 145 -5.43 -15.59 -9.86
CA GLU A 145 -4.49 -16.71 -9.91
C GLU A 145 -3.06 -16.20 -9.82
N THR A 146 -2.31 -16.77 -8.90
CA THR A 146 -0.84 -16.73 -8.86
C THR A 146 -0.30 -18.08 -9.36
N GLU A 147 1.02 -18.26 -9.33
CA GLU A 147 1.65 -19.53 -9.73
C GLU A 147 1.22 -20.69 -8.82
N ASP A 148 0.98 -20.41 -7.55
CA ASP A 148 0.81 -21.39 -6.48
C ASP A 148 -0.54 -21.30 -5.76
N ALA A 149 -1.35 -20.26 -6.02
CA ALA A 149 -2.60 -20.04 -5.32
C ALA A 149 -3.72 -19.43 -6.18
N LEU A 150 -4.94 -19.61 -5.68
CA LEU A 150 -6.14 -18.98 -6.22
C LEU A 150 -6.84 -18.22 -5.09
N LEU A 151 -6.97 -16.90 -5.25
CA LEU A 151 -7.75 -16.05 -4.38
C LEU A 151 -9.12 -15.80 -4.99
N ILE A 152 -10.16 -16.15 -4.24
CA ILE A 152 -11.53 -15.74 -4.56
C ILE A 152 -12.09 -14.97 -3.36
N SER A 153 -12.54 -13.75 -3.59
CA SER A 153 -13.17 -12.93 -2.55
C SER A 153 -14.26 -12.05 -3.14
N SER A 154 -15.21 -11.60 -2.32
CA SER A 154 -16.06 -10.47 -2.70
C SER A 154 -15.20 -9.20 -2.78
N LYS A 155 -15.42 -8.35 -3.79
CA LYS A 155 -14.70 -7.07 -3.99
C LYS A 155 -14.73 -6.17 -2.76
N ASP A 156 -15.85 -6.14 -2.03
CA ASP A 156 -16.02 -5.36 -0.78
C ASP A 156 -15.14 -5.84 0.38
N LYS A 157 -14.60 -7.05 0.28
CA LYS A 157 -13.71 -7.67 1.28
C LYS A 157 -12.27 -7.81 0.78
N SER A 158 -11.92 -7.15 -0.32
CA SER A 158 -10.57 -7.25 -0.90
C SER A 158 -9.45 -6.80 0.05
N GLU A 159 -9.72 -5.93 1.02
CA GLU A 159 -8.74 -5.55 2.08
C GLU A 159 -8.46 -6.68 3.09
N ASP A 160 -9.39 -7.63 3.25
CA ASP A 160 -9.25 -8.75 4.18
C ASP A 160 -8.22 -9.78 3.71
N VAL A 161 -7.70 -9.67 2.49
CA VAL A 161 -6.58 -10.50 1.98
C VAL A 161 -5.38 -10.46 2.93
N LYS A 162 -5.10 -9.30 3.56
CA LYS A 162 -4.05 -9.16 4.59
C LYS A 162 -4.22 -10.15 5.75
N LYS A 163 -5.47 -10.47 6.12
CA LYS A 163 -5.76 -11.45 7.19
C LYS A 163 -5.39 -12.86 6.76
N ILE A 164 -5.69 -13.24 5.51
CA ILE A 164 -5.32 -14.55 4.97
C ILE A 164 -3.80 -14.66 4.85
N VAL A 165 -3.11 -13.65 4.32
CA VAL A 165 -1.64 -13.63 4.23
C VAL A 165 -1.00 -13.81 5.61
N ASN A 166 -1.54 -13.17 6.66
CA ASN A 166 -1.04 -13.38 8.02
C ASN A 166 -1.28 -14.81 8.51
N LYS A 167 -2.47 -15.37 8.23
CA LYS A 167 -2.79 -16.75 8.61
C LYS A 167 -1.91 -17.77 7.88
N LEU A 168 -1.62 -17.58 6.60
CA LEU A 168 -0.68 -18.44 5.86
C LEU A 168 0.69 -18.51 6.55
N LYS A 169 1.19 -17.37 7.03
CA LYS A 169 2.46 -17.31 7.79
C LYS A 169 2.37 -18.06 9.12
N GLU A 170 1.25 -17.95 9.84
CA GLU A 170 1.03 -18.68 11.10
C GLU A 170 0.99 -20.19 10.88
N GLU A 171 0.34 -20.63 9.81
CA GLU A 171 0.21 -22.04 9.40
C GLU A 171 1.46 -22.57 8.67
N ARG A 172 2.49 -21.72 8.47
CA ARG A 172 3.74 -22.03 7.74
C ARG A 172 3.51 -22.51 6.32
N MET A 173 2.49 -21.98 5.68
CA MET A 173 2.23 -22.10 4.26
C MET A 173 3.07 -21.06 3.51
N ASN A 174 3.70 -21.46 2.40
CA ASN A 174 4.67 -20.66 1.66
C ASN A 174 4.09 -20.09 0.36
N GLU A 175 2.83 -20.38 0.07
CA GLU A 175 2.13 -19.93 -1.12
C GLU A 175 1.89 -18.42 -1.09
N TYR A 176 2.01 -17.76 -2.25
CA TYR A 176 1.89 -16.32 -2.39
C TYR A 176 0.48 -15.91 -2.86
N LEU A 177 -0.13 -14.96 -2.13
CA LEU A 177 -1.42 -14.32 -2.43
C LEU A 177 -1.29 -12.80 -2.58
#